data_AF-A0A7W1UPR0-F1
#
_entry.id   AF-A0A7W1UPR0-F1
#
_cell.length_a   1.000
_cell.length_b   1.000
_cell.length_c   1.000
_cell.angle_alpha   90.00
_cell.angle_beta   90.00
_cell.angle_gamma   90.00
#
_symmetry.space_group_name_H-M   'P 1'
#
loop_
_entity.id
_entity.type
_entity.pdbx_description
1 polymer ?
#
loop_
_entity_poly.entity_id
_entity_poly.type
_entity_poly.pdbx_seq_one_letter_code
_entity_poly.pdbx_strand_id
1 'polypeptide(L)'
;VKDNEQSYTYFFKASFNYELRLTQDYAYVVSEESAEMLSRDICIFISLLCYELDRDGKNFLERIQFSEFEMEEIENYFTNSSYIDLILSNKQLKDADARKNFINTLNRRNIIEKTGDNRFVFTSAHKFFMDFASDIVKYEHAEKGE
;
A
#
# COMPACT_ATOMS: atom_id res chain seq x y z
N VAL A 1 -3.21 -11.33 22.47
CA VAL A 1 -2.24 -11.58 21.37
C VAL A 1 -0.81 -11.38 21.84
N LYS A 2 -0.47 -10.25 22.50
CA LYS A 2 0.90 -9.96 22.97
C LYS A 2 1.54 -11.06 23.85
N ASP A 3 0.77 -11.71 24.71
CA ASP A 3 1.32 -12.73 25.64
C ASP A 3 1.85 -14.00 24.94
N ASN A 4 1.52 -14.21 23.67
CA ASN A 4 1.94 -15.37 22.89
C ASN A 4 2.73 -14.99 21.63
N GLU A 5 3.21 -13.74 21.52
CA GLU A 5 3.92 -13.24 20.34
C GLU A 5 5.07 -14.15 19.92
N GLN A 6 5.93 -14.55 20.87
CA GLN A 6 7.05 -15.45 20.60
C GLN A 6 6.57 -16.81 20.08
N SER A 7 5.48 -17.34 20.63
CA SER A 7 4.91 -18.62 20.18
C SER A 7 4.38 -18.52 18.76
N TYR A 8 3.72 -17.41 18.40
CA TYR A 8 3.21 -17.22 17.04
C TYR A 8 4.34 -17.01 16.05
N THR A 9 5.33 -16.17 16.37
CA THR A 9 6.49 -15.94 15.50
C THR A 9 7.27 -17.24 15.27
N TYR A 10 7.46 -18.04 16.34
CA TYR A 10 8.07 -19.37 16.21
C TYR A 10 7.24 -20.30 15.32
N PHE A 11 5.93 -20.37 15.53
CA PHE A 11 5.04 -21.21 14.72
C PHE A 11 5.15 -20.87 13.22
N PHE A 12 5.04 -19.59 12.85
CA PHE A 12 5.13 -19.19 11.45
C PHE A 12 6.50 -19.49 10.83
N LYS A 13 7.59 -19.23 11.58
CA LYS A 13 8.95 -19.51 11.10
C LYS A 13 9.20 -21.02 10.97
N ALA A 14 8.83 -21.81 11.97
CA ALA A 14 9.08 -23.25 11.99
C ALA A 14 8.19 -24.02 11.01
N SER A 15 6.93 -23.61 10.83
CA SER A 15 5.97 -24.32 9.98
C SER A 15 6.04 -23.90 8.51
N PHE A 16 6.35 -22.63 8.21
CA PHE A 16 6.23 -22.07 6.86
C PHE A 16 7.48 -21.31 6.38
N ASN A 17 8.51 -21.20 7.22
CA ASN A 17 9.66 -20.31 7.00
C ASN A 17 9.27 -18.83 6.77
N TYR A 18 8.14 -18.41 7.35
CA TYR A 18 7.69 -17.02 7.27
C TYR A 18 8.06 -16.25 8.54
N GLU A 19 8.41 -14.98 8.36
CA GLU A 19 8.61 -14.05 9.45
C GLU A 19 7.28 -13.36 9.76
N LEU A 20 6.69 -13.68 10.92
CA LEU A 20 5.58 -12.91 11.46
C LEU A 20 6.11 -11.64 12.14
N ARG A 21 5.58 -10.50 11.74
CA ARG A 21 5.85 -9.19 12.33
C ARG A 21 4.57 -8.65 12.93
N LEU A 22 4.60 -8.38 14.24
CA LEU A 22 3.49 -7.76 14.97
C LEU A 22 3.85 -6.30 15.25
N THR A 23 2.98 -5.38 14.86
CA THR A 23 3.07 -3.95 15.22
C THR A 23 1.96 -3.61 16.22
N GLN A 24 1.90 -2.35 16.66
CA GLN A 24 0.79 -1.90 17.51
C GLN A 24 -0.55 -1.89 16.74
N ASP A 25 -0.51 -1.64 15.43
CA ASP A 25 -1.68 -1.35 14.62
C ASP A 25 -2.07 -2.49 13.66
N TYR A 26 -1.13 -3.35 13.28
CA TYR A 26 -1.34 -4.43 12.32
C TYR A 26 -0.31 -5.57 12.50
N ALA A 27 -0.59 -6.69 11.87
CA ALA A 27 0.31 -7.83 11.79
C ALA A 27 0.49 -8.24 10.33
N TYR A 28 1.70 -8.66 9.95
CA TYR A 28 1.99 -9.10 8.59
C TYR A 28 3.03 -10.23 8.59
N VAL A 29 3.03 -11.03 7.53
CA VAL A 29 4.01 -12.09 7.31
C VAL A 29 4.87 -11.76 6.11
N VAL A 30 6.16 -12.04 6.20
CA VAL A 30 7.14 -11.87 5.11
C VAL A 30 7.82 -13.19 4.82
N SER A 31 8.08 -13.45 3.54
CA SER A 31 8.87 -14.60 3.08
C SER A 31 10.04 -14.11 2.23
N GLU A 32 11.18 -14.78 2.27
CA GLU A 32 12.33 -14.47 1.41
C GLU A 32 12.01 -14.62 -0.09
N GLU A 33 11.08 -15.50 -0.46
CA GLU A 33 10.66 -15.75 -1.85
C GLU A 33 9.47 -14.87 -2.31
N SER A 34 9.22 -13.73 -1.66
CA SER A 34 8.01 -12.96 -1.95
C SER A 34 8.03 -12.35 -3.36
N ALA A 35 6.87 -12.40 -4.04
CA ALA A 35 6.68 -11.77 -5.34
C ALA A 35 6.67 -10.23 -5.19
N GLU A 36 7.83 -9.60 -5.36
CA GLU A 36 8.05 -8.15 -5.23
C GLU A 36 7.11 -7.28 -6.07
N MET A 37 6.53 -7.83 -7.15
CA MET A 37 5.73 -7.07 -8.10
C MET A 37 4.49 -6.42 -7.46
N LEU A 38 3.77 -7.13 -6.58
CA LEU A 38 2.56 -6.57 -5.95
C LEU A 38 2.91 -5.44 -4.98
N SER A 39 3.93 -5.62 -4.14
CA SER A 39 4.38 -4.59 -3.21
C SER A 39 4.80 -3.33 -3.96
N ARG A 40 5.53 -3.48 -5.07
CA ARG A 40 5.89 -2.37 -5.96
C ARG A 40 4.66 -1.67 -6.53
N ASP A 41 3.68 -2.41 -7.05
CA ASP A 41 2.46 -1.82 -7.61
C ASP A 41 1.65 -1.05 -6.55
N ILE A 42 1.64 -1.54 -5.30
CA ILE A 42 1.03 -0.84 -4.16
C ILE A 42 1.78 0.46 -3.84
N CYS A 43 3.12 0.41 -3.79
CA CYS A 43 3.93 1.61 -3.58
C CYS A 43 3.71 2.65 -4.68
N ILE A 44 3.63 2.23 -5.96
CA ILE A 44 3.32 3.12 -7.09
C ILE A 44 1.94 3.75 -6.90
N PHE A 45 0.92 2.96 -6.60
CA PHE A 45 -0.44 3.46 -6.37
C PHE A 45 -0.50 4.49 -5.24
N ILE A 46 0.09 4.18 -4.08
CA ILE A 46 0.12 5.09 -2.92
C ILE A 46 0.90 6.37 -3.24
N SER A 47 2.01 6.26 -3.97
CA SER A 47 2.83 7.42 -4.35
C SER A 47 2.11 8.34 -5.33
N LEU A 48 1.43 7.77 -6.33
CA LEU A 48 0.60 8.53 -7.27
C LEU A 48 -0.55 9.22 -6.54
N LEU A 49 -1.26 8.49 -5.68
CA LEU A 49 -2.37 9.06 -4.91
C LEU A 49 -1.89 10.20 -4.00
N CYS A 50 -0.74 10.03 -3.33
CA CYS A 50 -0.11 11.07 -2.52
C CYS A 50 0.16 12.34 -3.35
N TYR A 51 0.81 12.19 -4.50
CA TYR A 51 1.13 13.30 -5.39
C TYR A 51 -0.13 14.02 -5.92
N GLU A 52 -1.13 13.26 -6.37
CA GLU A 52 -2.35 13.84 -6.93
C GLU A 52 -3.21 14.54 -5.88
N LEU A 53 -3.27 14.02 -4.65
CA LEU A 53 -3.95 14.69 -3.54
C LEU A 53 -3.22 15.98 -3.14
N ASP A 54 -1.89 15.95 -3.07
CA ASP A 54 -1.09 17.15 -2.77
C ASP A 54 -1.29 18.23 -3.84
N ARG A 55 -1.32 17.84 -5.13
CA ARG A 55 -1.64 18.73 -6.25
C ARG A 55 -3.04 19.35 -6.15
N ASP A 56 -4.00 18.61 -5.61
CA ASP A 56 -5.37 19.08 -5.32
C ASP A 56 -5.49 19.85 -3.98
N GLY A 57 -4.35 20.13 -3.32
CA GLY A 57 -4.29 20.88 -2.06
C GLY A 57 -4.80 20.08 -0.85
N LYS A 58 -4.92 18.77 -0.96
CA LYS A 58 -5.38 17.87 0.11
C LYS A 58 -4.20 17.27 0.86
N ASN A 59 -4.25 17.27 2.18
CA ASN A 59 -3.26 16.58 3.00
C ASN A 59 -3.41 15.06 2.84
N PHE A 60 -2.39 14.42 2.27
CA PHE A 60 -2.41 12.98 2.02
C PHE A 60 -2.59 12.13 3.29
N LEU A 61 -1.88 12.47 4.38
CA LEU A 61 -1.93 11.69 5.62
C LEU A 61 -3.30 11.78 6.29
N GLU A 62 -3.93 12.96 6.29
CA GLU A 62 -5.28 13.10 6.80
C GLU A 62 -6.29 12.34 5.95
N ARG A 63 -6.16 12.46 4.61
CA ARG A 63 -7.05 11.77 3.67
C ARG A 63 -6.99 10.26 3.83
N ILE A 64 -5.79 9.69 3.83
CA ILE A 64 -5.62 8.24 3.91
C ILE A 64 -6.03 7.67 5.28
N GLN A 65 -5.88 8.44 6.37
CA GLN A 65 -6.23 7.96 7.72
C GLN A 65 -7.71 8.09 8.06
N PHE A 66 -8.38 9.15 7.60
CA PHE A 66 -9.69 9.52 8.12
C PHE A 66 -10.78 9.67 7.06
N SER A 67 -10.44 9.61 5.77
CA SER A 67 -11.42 9.82 4.69
C SER A 67 -11.85 8.52 4.02
N GLU A 68 -13.10 8.52 3.56
CA GLU A 68 -13.60 7.58 2.57
C GLU A 68 -13.20 8.06 1.17
N PHE A 69 -12.79 7.13 0.32
CA PHE A 69 -12.47 7.37 -1.08
C PHE A 69 -13.56 6.77 -1.96
N GLU A 70 -13.94 7.52 -2.98
CA GLU A 70 -14.81 7.02 -4.04
C GLU A 70 -13.96 6.47 -5.19
N MET A 71 -14.40 5.37 -5.80
CA MET A 71 -13.72 4.80 -6.96
C MET A 71 -13.58 5.82 -8.10
N GLU A 72 -14.63 6.62 -8.34
CA GLU A 72 -14.60 7.68 -9.36
C GLU A 72 -13.55 8.76 -9.08
N GLU A 73 -13.33 9.11 -7.82
CA GLU A 73 -12.27 10.05 -7.42
C GLU A 73 -10.88 9.49 -7.80
N ILE A 74 -10.63 8.20 -7.52
CA ILE A 74 -9.38 7.53 -7.89
C ILE A 74 -9.22 7.51 -9.42
N GLU A 75 -10.29 7.17 -10.15
CA GLU A 75 -10.27 7.16 -11.61
C GLU A 75 -9.95 8.53 -12.20
N ASN A 76 -10.52 9.60 -11.64
CA ASN A 76 -10.28 10.97 -12.06
C ASN A 76 -8.83 11.40 -11.80
N TYR A 77 -8.27 11.08 -10.63
CA TYR A 77 -6.87 11.37 -10.35
C TYR A 77 -5.92 10.63 -11.29
N PHE A 78 -6.14 9.34 -11.51
CA PHE A 78 -5.22 8.52 -12.29
C PHE A 78 -5.31 8.82 -13.79
N THR A 79 -6.50 9.16 -14.30
CA THR A 79 -6.68 9.51 -15.71
C THR A 79 -6.09 10.89 -16.04
N ASN A 80 -6.10 11.82 -15.09
CA ASN A 80 -5.59 13.19 -15.27
C ASN A 80 -4.23 13.42 -14.60
N SER A 81 -3.51 12.33 -14.29
CA SER A 81 -2.25 12.41 -13.56
C SER A 81 -1.14 13.00 -14.43
N SER A 82 -0.24 13.76 -13.80
CA SER A 82 1.01 14.19 -14.44
C SER A 82 1.94 13.02 -14.80
N TYR A 83 1.70 11.83 -14.22
CA TYR A 83 2.49 10.62 -14.41
C TYR A 83 1.75 9.57 -15.25
N ILE A 84 0.95 10.01 -16.22
CA ILE A 84 0.11 9.12 -17.05
C ILE A 84 0.92 8.01 -17.74
N ASP A 85 2.13 8.29 -18.23
CA ASP A 85 2.98 7.28 -18.88
C ASP A 85 3.37 6.14 -17.93
N LEU A 86 3.65 6.46 -16.65
CA LEU A 86 3.93 5.46 -15.63
C LEU A 86 2.70 4.58 -15.39
N ILE A 87 1.51 5.20 -15.29
CA ILE A 87 0.24 4.50 -15.11
C ILE A 87 -0.02 3.54 -16.27
N LEU A 88 0.12 4.02 -17.51
CA LEU A 88 -0.10 3.22 -18.73
C LEU A 88 0.88 2.04 -18.85
N SER A 89 2.11 2.19 -18.34
CA SER A 89 3.09 1.11 -18.31
C SER A 89 2.84 0.06 -17.21
N ASN A 90 2.05 0.39 -16.19
CA ASN A 90 1.74 -0.52 -15.09
C ASN A 90 0.49 -1.37 -15.40
N LYS A 91 0.66 -2.69 -15.53
CA LYS A 91 -0.44 -3.62 -15.89
C LYS A 91 -1.62 -3.61 -14.91
N GLN A 92 -1.40 -3.25 -13.64
CA GLN A 92 -2.44 -3.19 -12.61
C GLN A 92 -3.17 -1.84 -12.58
N LEU A 93 -2.65 -0.79 -13.23
CA LEU A 93 -3.17 0.59 -13.09
C LEU A 93 -3.54 1.26 -14.42
N LYS A 94 -3.11 0.70 -15.55
CA LYS A 94 -3.18 1.27 -16.90
C LYS A 94 -4.56 1.71 -17.39
N ASP A 95 -5.64 1.09 -16.90
CA ASP A 95 -7.00 1.37 -17.34
C ASP A 95 -7.99 1.18 -16.18
N ALA A 96 -9.24 1.60 -16.37
CA ALA A 96 -10.27 1.60 -15.34
C ALA A 96 -10.58 0.20 -14.80
N ASP A 97 -10.61 -0.81 -15.67
CA ASP A 97 -10.84 -2.20 -15.27
C ASP A 97 -9.66 -2.75 -14.46
N ALA A 98 -8.43 -2.44 -14.87
CA ALA A 98 -7.22 -2.79 -14.15
C ALA A 98 -7.21 -2.16 -12.75
N ARG A 99 -7.49 -0.85 -12.64
CA ARG A 99 -7.57 -0.13 -11.36
C ARG A 99 -8.65 -0.71 -10.45
N LYS A 100 -9.86 -0.98 -10.97
CA LYS A 100 -10.92 -1.63 -10.20
C LYS A 100 -10.50 -3.00 -9.66
N ASN A 101 -9.81 -3.81 -10.48
CA ASN A 101 -9.27 -5.09 -10.06
C ASN A 101 -8.14 -4.95 -9.04
N PHE A 102 -7.33 -3.89 -9.16
CA PHE A 102 -6.27 -3.59 -8.21
C PHE A 102 -6.83 -3.18 -6.85
N ILE A 103 -7.85 -2.31 -6.80
CA ILE A 103 -8.57 -1.97 -5.56
C ILE A 103 -9.18 -3.22 -4.92
N ASN A 104 -9.80 -4.12 -5.69
CA ASN A 104 -10.29 -5.41 -5.17
C ASN A 104 -9.15 -6.27 -4.58
N THR A 105 -7.95 -6.16 -5.13
CA THR A 105 -6.76 -6.83 -4.59
C THR A 105 -6.31 -6.21 -3.28
N LEU A 106 -6.31 -4.88 -3.15
CA LEU A 106 -6.05 -4.20 -1.88
C LEU A 106 -7.03 -4.64 -0.79
N ASN A 107 -8.31 -4.77 -1.12
CA ASN A 107 -9.34 -5.23 -0.18
C ASN A 107 -9.09 -6.68 0.27
N ARG A 108 -8.73 -7.59 -0.65
CA ARG A 108 -8.37 -8.98 -0.31
C ARG A 108 -7.10 -9.10 0.53
N ARG A 109 -6.24 -8.07 0.52
CA ARG A 109 -5.02 -7.98 1.32
C ARG A 109 -5.22 -7.19 2.62
N ASN A 110 -6.45 -6.78 2.92
CA ASN A 110 -6.81 -5.97 4.09
C ASN A 110 -6.05 -4.63 4.16
N ILE A 111 -5.63 -4.08 3.01
CA ILE A 111 -4.99 -2.76 2.92
C ILE A 111 -6.07 -1.67 2.91
N ILE A 112 -7.23 -2.00 2.36
CA ILE A 112 -8.44 -1.18 2.40
C ILE A 112 -9.60 -2.04 2.90
N GLU A 113 -10.68 -1.36 3.27
CA GLU A 113 -11.98 -1.95 3.55
C GLU A 113 -13.04 -1.25 2.70
N LYS A 114 -13.81 -2.03 1.95
CA LYS A 114 -14.97 -1.50 1.21
C LYS A 114 -16.12 -1.18 2.16
N THR A 115 -16.57 0.06 2.11
CA THR A 115 -17.67 0.60 2.91
C THR A 115 -18.98 0.72 2.10
N GLY A 116 -18.91 0.56 0.78
CA GLY A 116 -20.04 0.51 -0.14
C GLY A 116 -19.63 0.00 -1.54
N ASP A 117 -20.55 0.02 -2.49
CA ASP A 117 -20.31 -0.55 -3.84
C ASP A 117 -19.11 0.08 -4.56
N ASN A 118 -18.94 1.40 -4.41
CA ASN A 118 -17.87 2.19 -5.03
C ASN A 118 -17.07 3.02 -4.01
N ARG A 119 -17.04 2.59 -2.75
CA ARG A 119 -16.38 3.34 -1.67
C ARG A 119 -15.52 2.47 -0.80
N PHE A 120 -14.44 3.03 -0.30
CA PHE A 120 -13.53 2.34 0.60
C PHE A 120 -12.78 3.29 1.53
N VAL A 121 -12.27 2.75 2.63
CA VAL A 121 -11.33 3.41 3.54
C VAL A 121 -10.02 2.62 3.57
N PHE A 122 -8.90 3.27 3.87
CA PHE A 122 -7.65 2.55 4.13
C PHE A 122 -7.63 2.01 5.55
N THR A 123 -7.05 0.81 5.71
CA THR A 123 -6.73 0.27 7.03
C THR A 123 -5.34 0.73 7.47
N SER A 124 -4.97 0.52 8.73
CA SER A 124 -3.60 0.79 9.21
C SER A 124 -2.49 0.06 8.45
N ALA A 125 -2.80 -0.98 7.66
CA ALA A 125 -1.80 -1.72 6.88
C ALA A 125 -1.14 -0.87 5.78
N HIS A 126 -1.73 0.24 5.34
CA HIS A 126 -1.09 1.19 4.42
C HIS A 126 0.26 1.71 4.95
N LYS A 127 0.44 1.81 6.27
CA LYS A 127 1.67 2.28 6.92
C LYS A 127 2.89 1.43 6.55
N PHE A 128 2.70 0.12 6.35
CA PHE A 128 3.78 -0.78 5.91
C PHE A 128 4.46 -0.27 4.63
N PHE A 129 3.68 0.22 3.66
CA PHE A 129 4.21 0.70 2.39
C PHE A 129 4.81 2.10 2.50
N MET A 130 4.32 2.93 3.42
CA MET A 130 4.91 4.24 3.72
C MET A 130 6.26 4.11 4.43
N ASP A 131 6.36 3.19 5.40
CA ASP A 131 7.60 2.89 6.11
C ASP A 131 8.63 2.34 5.12
N PHE A 132 8.22 1.41 4.25
CA PHE A 132 9.07 0.88 3.19
C PHE A 132 9.62 1.99 2.27
N ALA A 133 8.78 2.91 1.81
CA ALA A 133 9.23 4.05 0.99
C ALA A 133 10.20 4.96 1.75
N SER A 134 9.91 5.21 3.03
CA SER A 134 10.75 6.05 3.90
C SER A 134 12.12 5.42 4.14
N ASP A 135 12.20 4.10 4.29
CA ASP A 135 13.45 3.39 4.53
C ASP A 135 14.34 3.35 3.29
N ILE A 136 13.75 3.25 2.09
CA ILE A 136 14.48 3.41 0.82
C ILE A 136 15.14 4.80 0.76
N VAL A 137 14.38 5.86 1.05
CA VAL A 137 14.90 7.24 1.01
C VAL A 137 16.05 7.42 2.01
N LYS A 138 15.92 6.91 3.23
CA LYS A 138 17.01 6.96 4.23
C LYS A 138 18.25 6.19 3.75
N TYR A 139 18.06 5.02 3.15
CA TYR A 139 19.14 4.21 2.62
C TYR A 139 19.90 4.94 1.50
N GLU A 140 19.18 5.51 0.53
CA GLU A 140 19.80 6.28 -0.55
C GLU A 140 20.55 7.54 -0.05
N HIS A 141 20.02 8.21 0.97
CA HIS A 141 20.70 9.36 1.57
C HIS A 141 21.94 8.97 2.36
N ALA A 142 21.97 7.77 2.95
CA ALA A 142 23.15 7.24 3.61
C ALA A 142 24.26 6.88 2.61
N GLU A 143 23.94 6.28 1.46
CA GLU A 143 24.92 5.95 0.41
C GLU A 143 25.45 7.17 -0.35
N LYS A 144 24.67 8.25 -0.45
CA LYS A 144 25.11 9.53 -1.08
C LYS A 144 25.90 10.44 -0.12
N GLY A 145 26.09 10.01 1.13
CA GLY A 145 26.82 10.73 2.18
C GLY A 145 28.27 10.26 2.39
N GLU A 146 28.76 9.33 1.57
CA GLU A 146 30.17 8.88 1.48
C GLU A 146 30.84 9.42 0.20
#